data_AF-A0A961MZZ8-F1
#
_entry.id   AF-A0A961MZZ8-F1
#
_cell.length_a   1.000
_cell.length_b   1.000
_cell.length_c   1.000
_cell.angle_alpha   90.00
_cell.angle_beta   90.00
_cell.angle_gamma   90.00
#
_symmetry.space_group_name_H-M   'P 1'
#
loop_
_entity.id
_entity.type
_entity.pdbx_description
1 polymer ?
#
loop_
_entity_poly.entity_id
_entity_poly.type
_entity_poly.pdbx_seq_one_letter_code
_entity_poly.pdbx_strand_id
1 'polypeptide(L)'
;ANIRIKNEMLSGVEGGYTKGPDGAQTSIYDAAMAYQAAGTPLVIFGGIEYGAGSSRDWAAKGTALLGVKAVIAESFERIHRSNLVGMGVIPFEFTNGDTRKSLNLTGDETVSIEGLSDDLKPLSTVP
;
A
#
# COMPACT_ATOMS: atom_id res chain seq x y z
N ALA A 1 -2.11 2.27 16.56
CA ALA A 1 -1.92 2.93 15.25
C ALA A 1 -1.54 4.40 15.45
N ASN A 2 -0.87 5.05 14.49
CA ASN A 2 -0.52 6.47 14.58
C ASN A 2 -1.80 7.33 14.44
N ILE A 3 -2.01 8.27 15.36
CA ILE A 3 -3.21 9.13 15.42
C ILE A 3 -3.25 10.23 14.35
N ARG A 4 -2.15 10.42 13.60
CA ARG A 4 -2.01 11.49 12.57
C ARG A 4 -2.03 10.96 11.14
N ILE A 5 -2.33 9.67 10.94
CA ILE A 5 -2.43 9.12 9.58
C ILE A 5 -3.57 9.84 8.85
N LYS A 6 -3.33 10.24 7.61
CA LYS A 6 -4.34 10.81 6.71
C LYS A 6 -4.59 9.80 5.61
N ASN A 7 -5.79 9.24 5.59
CA ASN A 7 -6.22 8.33 4.55
C ASN A 7 -7.10 9.08 3.56
N GLU A 8 -6.69 9.19 2.30
CA GLU A 8 -7.41 9.95 1.27
C GLU A 8 -8.78 9.36 0.93
N MET A 9 -9.05 8.10 1.32
CA MET A 9 -10.37 7.48 1.21
C MET A 9 -11.39 8.04 2.22
N LEU A 10 -10.94 8.80 3.24
CA LEU A 10 -11.77 9.33 4.33
C LEU A 10 -11.70 10.86 4.38
N SER A 11 -12.86 11.52 4.37
CA SER A 11 -12.93 12.98 4.43
C SER A 11 -12.81 13.50 5.87
N GLY A 12 -11.72 14.19 6.17
CA GLY A 12 -11.54 14.90 7.45
C GLY A 12 -11.24 14.01 8.65
N VAL A 13 -10.87 12.75 8.43
CA VAL A 13 -10.54 11.78 9.49
C VAL A 13 -9.03 11.60 9.58
N GLU A 14 -8.49 11.78 10.78
CA GLU A 14 -7.10 11.42 11.11
C GLU A 14 -7.05 10.17 11.99
N GLY A 15 -6.01 9.36 11.80
CA GLY A 15 -5.74 8.18 12.60
C GLY A 15 -5.77 6.87 11.81
N GLY A 16 -5.69 5.75 12.53
CA GLY A 16 -5.61 4.42 11.95
C GLY A 16 -6.95 3.89 11.43
N TYR A 17 -7.62 4.65 10.56
CA TYR A 17 -8.95 4.34 10.02
C TYR A 17 -8.92 4.16 8.50
N THR A 18 -9.84 3.34 7.99
CA THR A 18 -10.07 3.10 6.56
C THR A 18 -11.51 2.62 6.33
N LYS A 19 -11.87 2.29 5.09
CA LYS A 19 -13.12 1.60 4.76
C LYS A 19 -12.93 0.07 4.79
N GLY A 20 -13.85 -0.65 5.41
CA GLY A 20 -13.94 -2.11 5.33
C GLY A 20 -14.50 -2.60 3.99
N PRO A 21 -14.59 -3.92 3.79
CA PRO A 21 -15.19 -4.51 2.58
C PRO A 21 -16.65 -4.11 2.35
N ASP A 22 -17.37 -3.73 3.40
CA ASP A 22 -18.74 -3.22 3.37
C ASP A 22 -18.84 -1.71 3.08
N GLY A 23 -17.69 -1.05 2.87
CA GLY A 23 -17.58 0.39 2.69
C GLY A 23 -17.70 1.20 3.98
N ALA A 24 -17.94 0.57 5.13
CA ALA A 24 -18.07 1.27 6.41
C ALA A 24 -16.70 1.69 6.94
N GLN A 25 -16.63 2.86 7.57
CA GLN A 25 -15.41 3.29 8.24
C GLN A 25 -15.12 2.38 9.44
N THR A 26 -13.91 1.83 9.51
CA THR A 26 -13.44 0.99 10.61
C THR A 26 -11.93 1.20 10.83
N SER A 27 -11.33 0.49 11.78
CA SER A 27 -9.88 0.52 11.97
C SER A 27 -9.15 -0.17 10.81
N ILE A 28 -7.93 0.27 10.49
CA ILE A 28 -7.10 -0.38 9.47
C ILE A 28 -6.89 -1.87 9.77
N TYR A 29 -6.75 -2.21 11.06
CA TYR A 29 -6.59 -3.61 11.47
C TYR A 29 -7.84 -4.43 11.17
N ASP A 30 -9.02 -3.96 11.59
CA ASP A 30 -10.27 -4.70 11.41
C ASP A 30 -10.61 -4.85 9.92
N ALA A 31 -10.41 -3.81 9.12
CA ALA A 31 -10.56 -3.88 7.67
C ALA A 31 -9.62 -4.94 7.07
N ALA A 32 -8.33 -4.92 7.43
CA ALA A 32 -7.34 -5.86 6.94
C ALA A 32 -7.69 -7.32 7.29
N MET A 33 -8.11 -7.57 8.53
CA MET A 33 -8.53 -8.90 8.96
C MET A 33 -9.79 -9.38 8.22
N ALA A 34 -10.75 -8.48 7.96
CA ALA A 34 -11.95 -8.83 7.20
C ALA A 34 -11.62 -9.20 5.75
N TYR A 35 -10.76 -8.43 5.07
CA TYR A 35 -10.30 -8.76 3.72
C TYR A 35 -9.49 -10.07 3.69
N GLN A 36 -8.62 -10.28 4.69
CA GLN A 36 -7.87 -11.52 4.81
C GLN A 36 -8.79 -12.74 5.01
N ALA A 37 -9.82 -12.63 5.85
CA ALA A 37 -10.82 -13.68 6.05
C ALA A 37 -11.63 -13.97 4.77
N ALA A 38 -11.86 -12.95 3.94
CA ALA A 38 -12.48 -13.08 2.62
C ALA A 38 -11.52 -13.63 1.54
N GLY A 39 -10.23 -13.82 1.86
CA GLY A 39 -9.22 -14.26 0.89
C GLY A 39 -8.83 -13.17 -0.13
N THR A 40 -9.18 -11.92 0.13
CA THR A 40 -8.90 -10.80 -0.78
C THR A 40 -7.54 -10.18 -0.46
N PRO A 41 -6.59 -10.17 -1.41
CA PRO A 41 -5.30 -9.52 -1.21
C PRO A 41 -5.44 -7.99 -1.17
N LEU A 42 -4.53 -7.34 -0.45
CA LEU A 42 -4.53 -5.87 -0.30
C LEU A 42 -3.33 -5.23 -1.00
N VAL A 43 -3.53 -3.99 -1.46
CA VAL A 43 -2.48 -3.10 -1.93
C VAL A 43 -2.58 -1.76 -1.21
N ILE A 44 -1.46 -1.04 -1.11
CA ILE A 44 -1.43 0.32 -0.57
C ILE A 44 -1.01 1.27 -1.69
N PHE A 45 -1.70 2.40 -1.82
CA PHE A 45 -1.26 3.54 -2.63
C PHE A 45 -0.61 4.60 -1.75
N GLY A 46 0.55 5.11 -2.18
CA GLY A 46 1.35 6.10 -1.48
C GLY A 46 1.70 7.30 -2.36
N GLY A 47 2.06 8.42 -1.71
CA GLY A 47 2.62 9.58 -2.38
C GLY A 47 4.14 9.51 -2.51
N ILE A 48 4.77 10.68 -2.43
CA ILE A 48 6.22 10.87 -2.47
C ILE A 48 6.86 10.47 -1.14
N GLU A 49 8.07 9.92 -1.20
CA GLU A 49 8.88 9.54 -0.04
C GLU A 49 8.18 8.56 0.91
N TYR A 50 7.45 7.59 0.35
CA TYR A 50 6.79 6.55 1.12
C TYR A 50 7.79 5.81 2.02
N GLY A 51 7.50 5.81 3.32
CA GLY A 51 8.35 5.20 4.35
C GLY A 51 9.43 6.12 4.94
N ALA A 52 9.44 7.42 4.60
CA ALA A 52 10.37 8.36 5.22
C ALA A 52 10.19 8.48 6.74
N GLY A 53 11.32 8.63 7.44
CA GLY A 53 11.38 8.71 8.89
C GLY A 53 12.40 7.75 9.47
N SER A 54 12.32 7.50 10.78
CA SER A 54 13.19 6.52 11.43
C SER A 54 12.87 5.12 10.90
N SER A 55 13.88 4.47 10.30
CA SER A 55 13.76 3.09 9.85
C SER A 55 13.34 2.22 11.03
N ARG A 56 12.13 1.67 10.93
CA ARG A 56 11.60 0.67 11.86
C ARG A 56 11.28 -0.55 11.04
N ASP A 57 11.96 -1.67 11.29
CA ASP A 57 11.68 -2.95 10.62
C ASP A 57 10.19 -3.35 10.76
N TRP A 58 9.58 -2.93 11.87
CA TRP A 58 8.15 -3.06 12.13
C TRP A 58 7.25 -2.37 11.10
N ALA A 59 7.70 -1.30 10.43
CA ALA A 59 6.91 -0.63 9.42
C ALA A 59 6.66 -1.55 8.21
N ALA A 60 7.66 -2.30 7.76
CA ALA A 60 7.48 -3.27 6.68
C ALA A 60 6.81 -4.56 7.15
N LYS A 61 7.22 -5.08 8.32
CA LYS A 61 6.63 -6.31 8.89
C LYS A 61 5.14 -6.13 9.18
N GLY A 62 4.73 -4.98 9.72
CA GLY A 62 3.32 -4.66 9.96
C GLY A 62 2.51 -4.68 8.66
N THR A 63 3.03 -4.06 7.59
CA THR A 63 2.40 -4.08 6.26
C THR A 63 2.16 -5.51 5.77
N ALA A 64 3.18 -6.38 5.84
CA ALA A 64 3.04 -7.77 5.43
C ALA A 64 2.04 -8.56 6.30
N LEU A 65 2.05 -8.36 7.62
CA LEU A 65 1.13 -9.02 8.55
C LEU A 65 -0.33 -8.61 8.37
N LEU A 66 -0.59 -7.43 7.80
CA LEU A 66 -1.94 -6.97 7.42
C LEU A 66 -2.41 -7.57 6.08
N GLY A 67 -1.63 -8.46 5.45
CA GLY A 67 -2.02 -9.14 4.20
C GLY A 67 -1.75 -8.33 2.93
N VAL A 68 -1.03 -7.21 3.02
CA VAL A 68 -0.65 -6.39 1.87
C VAL A 68 0.35 -7.13 1.00
N LYS A 69 0.10 -7.16 -0.31
CA LYS A 69 0.94 -7.84 -1.31
C LYS A 69 1.86 -6.88 -2.06
N ALA A 70 1.41 -5.64 -2.26
CA ALA A 70 2.18 -4.61 -2.93
C ALA A 70 1.91 -3.23 -2.34
N VAL A 71 2.91 -2.36 -2.46
CA VAL A 71 2.78 -0.91 -2.25
C VAL A 71 3.09 -0.23 -3.57
N ILE A 72 2.21 0.66 -4.02
CA ILE A 72 2.38 1.45 -5.25
C ILE A 72 2.50 2.91 -4.83
N ALA A 73 3.65 3.55 -5.04
CA ALA A 73 3.90 4.91 -4.57
C ALA A 73 4.53 5.80 -5.65
N GLU A 74 4.50 7.11 -5.44
CA GLU A 74 5.18 8.06 -6.34
C GLU A 74 6.71 7.99 -6.14
N SER A 75 7.16 7.77 -4.90
CA SER A 75 8.54 7.37 -4.63
C SER A 75 8.68 6.73 -3.24
N PHE A 76 9.80 6.04 -2.99
CA PHE A 76 10.10 5.43 -1.69
C PHE A 76 11.37 5.99 -1.05
N GLU A 77 11.38 6.04 0.28
CA GLU A 77 12.64 6.08 1.04
C GLU A 77 13.41 4.77 0.83
N ARG A 78 14.74 4.88 0.66
CA ARG A 78 15.63 3.80 0.22
C ARG A 78 15.66 2.60 1.19
N ILE A 79 15.76 2.84 2.49
CA ILE A 79 15.81 1.77 3.51
C ILE A 79 14.44 1.10 3.60
N HIS A 80 13.36 1.88 3.63
CA HIS A 80 12.02 1.32 3.70
C HIS A 80 11.67 0.45 2.49
N ARG A 81 12.05 0.88 1.27
CA ARG A 81 11.91 0.05 0.05
C ARG A 81 12.55 -1.33 0.22
N SER A 82 13.77 -1.36 0.75
CA SER A 82 14.52 -2.60 0.96
C SER A 82 13.84 -3.50 2.01
N ASN A 83 13.28 -2.91 3.07
CA ASN A 83 12.55 -3.65 4.09
C ASN A 83 11.25 -4.27 3.56
N LEU A 84 10.51 -3.58 2.68
CA LEU A 84 9.31 -4.13 2.04
C LEU A 84 9.66 -5.37 1.20
N VAL A 85 10.69 -5.28 0.37
CA VAL A 85 11.19 -6.42 -0.42
C VAL A 85 11.56 -7.59 0.48
N GLY A 86 12.28 -7.33 1.58
CA GLY A 86 12.65 -8.36 2.55
C GLY A 86 11.45 -9.06 3.22
N MET A 87 10.30 -8.39 3.29
CA MET A 87 9.05 -8.95 3.82
C MET A 87 8.16 -9.59 2.74
N GLY A 88 8.60 -9.63 1.47
CA GLY A 88 7.81 -10.14 0.35
C GLY A 88 6.68 -9.21 -0.10
N VAL A 89 6.75 -7.91 0.23
CA VAL A 89 5.82 -6.88 -0.26
C VAL A 89 6.50 -6.15 -1.42
N ILE A 90 5.87 -6.16 -2.60
CA ILE A 90 6.50 -5.61 -3.80
C ILE A 90 6.31 -4.07 -3.84
N PRO A 91 7.40 -3.27 -3.90
CA PRO A 91 7.30 -1.82 -4.01
C PRO A 91 7.31 -1.38 -5.49
N PHE A 92 6.16 -1.00 -6.01
CA PHE A 92 6.01 -0.41 -7.34
C PHE A 92 6.05 1.11 -7.28
N GLU A 93 6.69 1.72 -8.27
CA GLU A 93 6.62 3.16 -8.49
C GLU A 93 5.74 3.45 -9.71
N PHE A 94 4.93 4.50 -9.62
CA PHE A 94 4.21 5.01 -10.79
C PHE A 94 5.23 5.42 -11.88
N THR A 95 4.87 5.18 -13.15
CA THR A 95 5.70 5.54 -14.31
C THR A 95 5.17 6.79 -14.99
N ASN A 96 5.93 7.35 -15.94
CA ASN A 96 5.48 8.45 -16.83
C ASN A 96 5.02 9.73 -16.11
N GLY A 97 5.41 9.92 -14.85
CA GLY A 97 4.95 11.05 -14.04
C GLY A 97 3.52 10.90 -13.51
N ASP A 98 2.93 9.71 -13.62
CA ASP A 98 1.63 9.42 -13.03
C ASP A 98 1.67 9.47 -11.51
N THR A 99 0.53 9.82 -10.93
CA THR A 99 0.32 9.89 -9.49
C THR A 99 -1.06 9.33 -9.18
N ARG A 100 -1.30 8.96 -7.93
CA ARG A 100 -2.64 8.57 -7.47
C ARG A 100 -3.71 9.65 -7.79
N LYS A 101 -3.29 10.92 -7.88
CA LYS A 101 -4.16 12.07 -8.18
C LYS A 101 -4.41 12.25 -9.67
N SER A 102 -3.38 12.15 -10.52
CA SER A 102 -3.56 12.27 -11.98
C SER A 102 -4.43 11.15 -12.53
N LEU A 103 -4.35 9.97 -11.91
CA LEU A 103 -5.17 8.80 -12.23
C LEU A 103 -6.55 8.80 -11.54
N ASN A 104 -6.86 9.81 -10.72
CA ASN A 104 -8.11 9.95 -9.98
C ASN A 104 -8.49 8.72 -9.13
N LEU A 105 -7.50 8.08 -8.49
CA LEU A 105 -7.74 6.91 -7.65
C LEU A 105 -8.57 7.30 -6.41
N THR A 106 -9.67 6.59 -6.16
CA THR A 106 -10.55 6.81 -5.01
C THR A 106 -10.39 5.77 -3.91
N GLY A 107 -9.76 4.63 -4.23
CA GLY A 107 -9.61 3.48 -3.34
C GLY A 107 -10.77 2.49 -3.40
N ASP A 108 -11.74 2.70 -4.31
CA ASP A 108 -12.84 1.77 -4.57
C ASP A 108 -12.55 0.84 -5.78
N GLU A 109 -11.40 1.02 -6.43
CA GLU A 109 -10.97 0.22 -7.58
C GLU A 109 -10.54 -1.20 -7.19
N THR A 110 -10.71 -2.14 -8.12
CA THR A 110 -10.03 -3.44 -8.05
C THR A 110 -8.71 -3.35 -8.80
N VAL A 111 -7.62 -3.70 -8.13
CA VAL A 111 -6.26 -3.66 -8.70
C VAL A 111 -5.85 -5.08 -9.07
N SER A 112 -5.39 -5.24 -10.31
CA SER A 112 -4.73 -6.46 -10.79
C SER A 112 -3.34 -6.07 -11.29
N ILE A 113 -2.33 -6.85 -10.91
CA ILE A 113 -0.94 -6.62 -11.28
C ILE A 113 -0.48 -7.86 -12.04
N GLU A 114 -0.12 -7.69 -13.29
CA GLU A 114 0.27 -8.78 -14.19
C GLU A 114 1.79 -8.79 -14.42
N GLY A 115 2.28 -9.78 -15.16
CA GLY A 115 3.70 -9.83 -15.56
C GLY A 115 4.69 -10.16 -14.42
N LEU A 116 4.22 -10.72 -13.30
CA LEU A 116 5.06 -11.13 -12.16
C LEU A 116 5.63 -12.57 -12.29
N SER A 117 5.90 -13.03 -13.52
CA SER A 117 6.46 -14.36 -13.79
C SER A 117 7.97 -14.45 -13.53
N ASP A 118 8.54 -15.65 -13.67
CA ASP A 118 9.96 -15.96 -13.40
C ASP A 118 10.98 -15.09 -14.16
N ASP A 119 10.56 -14.44 -15.25
CA ASP A 119 11.39 -13.53 -16.05
C ASP A 119 11.44 -12.08 -15.54
N LEU A 120 10.90 -11.79 -14.35
CA LEU A 120 10.90 -10.46 -13.75
C LEU A 120 12.34 -9.95 -13.59
N LYS A 121 12.62 -8.76 -14.14
CA LYS A 121 13.94 -8.13 -14.07
C LYS A 121 13.93 -6.98 -13.08
N PRO A 122 15.06 -6.71 -12.40
CA PRO A 122 15.17 -5.51 -11.57
C PRO A 122 14.79 -4.25 -12.36
N LEU A 123 13.92 -3.43 -11.77
CA LEU A 123 13.44 -2.16 -12.35
C LEU A 123 12.64 -2.29 -13.67
N SER A 124 12.14 -3.49 -14.01
CA SER A 124 11.24 -3.63 -15.15
C SER A 124 9.89 -2.98 -14.88
N THR A 125 9.31 -2.37 -15.92
CA THR A 125 7.90 -1.97 -15.93
C THR A 125 7.02 -3.22 -15.99
N VAL A 126 5.98 -3.25 -15.15
CA VAL A 126 4.92 -4.25 -15.19
C VAL A 126 3.64 -3.60 -15.74
N PRO A 127 2.86 -4.31 -16.57
CA PRO A 127 1.61 -3.80 -17.14
C PRO A 127 0.48 -3.72 -16.12
#